data_AF-A0A9D8RF70-F1
#
_entry.id   AF-A0A9D8RF70-F1
#
_cell.length_a   1.000
_cell.length_b   1.000
_cell.length_c   1.000
_cell.angle_alpha   90.00
_cell.angle_beta   90.00
_cell.angle_gamma   90.00
#
_symmetry.space_group_name_H-M   'P 1'
#
loop_
_entity.id
_entity.type
_entity.pdbx_description
1 polymer ?
#
loop_
_entity_poly.entity_id
_entity_poly.type
_entity_poly.pdbx_seq_one_letter_code
_entity_poly.pdbx_strand_id
1 'polypeptide(L)'
;MSFKEFLEKIKNVFISLYEKTVDYCRENKKQAIIIGSLILFILILLILLLIFAGKKPAKLPHVETKLELTETPLVPKGPEVQEDYSISRNPKDKWTEEEADKWFTIPSSNDIDSLGKTNDGIISEILGAAP
;
A
#
# COMPACT_ATOMS: atom_id res chain seq x y z
N MET A 1 8.10 27.77 -24.71
CA MET A 1 7.18 26.78 -25.31
C MET A 1 5.78 27.10 -24.83
N SER A 2 4.88 27.46 -25.74
CA SER A 2 3.50 27.85 -25.40
C SER A 2 2.66 26.61 -25.09
N PHE A 3 1.70 26.71 -24.17
CA PHE A 3 0.79 25.60 -23.83
C PHE A 3 0.07 25.03 -25.08
N LYS A 4 -0.19 25.87 -26.08
CA LYS A 4 -0.77 25.45 -27.36
C LYS A 4 0.16 24.54 -28.17
N GLU A 5 1.46 24.85 -28.22
CA GLU A 5 2.47 24.02 -28.90
C GLU A 5 2.63 22.66 -28.19
N PHE A 6 2.53 22.64 -26.86
CA PHE A 6 2.57 21.40 -26.09
C PHE A 6 1.36 20.50 -26.38
N LEU A 7 0.15 21.06 -26.41
CA LEU A 7 -1.06 20.31 -26.78
C LEU A 7 -1.01 19.79 -28.21
N GLU A 8 -0.47 20.56 -29.15
CA GLU A 8 -0.29 20.15 -30.53
C GLU A 8 0.71 18.99 -30.65
N LYS A 9 1.82 19.05 -29.90
CA LYS A 9 2.78 17.95 -29.83
C LYS A 9 2.16 16.68 -29.25
N ILE A 10 1.37 16.79 -28.18
CA ILE A 10 0.63 15.67 -27.62
C ILE A 10 -0.32 15.06 -28.65
N LYS A 11 -1.11 15.90 -29.33
CA LYS A 11 -2.06 15.45 -30.35
C LYS A 11 -1.36 14.68 -31.48
N ASN A 12 -0.24 15.20 -31.96
CA ASN A 12 0.53 14.55 -33.04
C ASN A 12 1.12 13.20 -32.59
N VAL A 13 1.60 13.10 -31.34
CA VAL A 13 2.06 11.83 -30.76
C VAL A 13 0.91 10.82 -30.68
N PHE A 14 -0.26 11.22 -30.20
CA PHE A 14 -1.43 10.34 -30.15
C PHE A 14 -1.86 9.84 -31.54
N ILE A 15 -1.86 10.71 -32.56
CA ILE A 15 -2.18 10.32 -33.94
C ILE A 15 -1.18 9.29 -34.44
N SER A 16 0.13 9.53 -34.27
CA SER A 16 1.16 8.58 -34.70
C SER A 16 1.08 7.22 -33.99
N LEU A 17 0.73 7.21 -32.70
CA LEU A 17 0.52 5.99 -31.94
C LEU A 17 -0.72 5.24 -32.39
N TYR A 18 -1.80 5.96 -32.70
CA TYR A 18 -3.04 5.38 -33.21
C TYR A 18 -2.80 4.70 -34.56
N GLU A 19 -2.18 5.40 -35.51
CA GLU A 19 -1.85 4.85 -36.83
C GLU A 19 -1.00 3.58 -36.72
N LYS A 20 0.06 3.62 -35.90
CA LYS A 20 0.94 2.48 -35.67
C LYS A 20 0.22 1.28 -35.04
N THR A 21 -0.74 1.53 -34.15
CA THR A 21 -1.56 0.49 -33.51
C THR A 21 -2.54 -0.13 -34.50
N VAL A 22 -3.16 0.68 -35.36
CA VAL A 22 -4.07 0.21 -36.42
C VAL A 22 -3.31 -0.62 -37.45
N ASP A 23 -2.12 -0.19 -37.86
CA ASP A 23 -1.28 -0.94 -38.79
C ASP A 23 -0.84 -2.28 -38.20
N TYR A 24 -0.43 -2.29 -36.93
CA TYR A 24 -0.11 -3.53 -36.21
C TYR A 24 -1.31 -4.49 -36.12
N CYS A 25 -2.50 -3.95 -35.83
CA CYS A 25 -3.74 -4.73 -35.80
C CYS A 25 -4.11 -5.31 -37.17
N ARG A 26 -3.80 -4.59 -38.26
CA ARG A 26 -4.07 -5.02 -39.64
C ARG A 26 -3.10 -6.12 -40.09
N GLU A 27 -1.83 -6.00 -39.75
CA GLU A 27 -0.78 -6.95 -40.11
C GLU A 27 -0.92 -8.27 -39.33
N ASN A 28 -1.18 -8.19 -38.02
CA ASN A 28 -1.20 -9.34 -37.12
C ASN A 28 -2.60 -9.61 -36.54
N LYS A 29 -3.61 -9.79 -37.42
CA LYS A 29 -5.03 -9.95 -37.05
C LYS A 29 -5.27 -10.95 -35.91
N LYS A 30 -4.61 -12.11 -35.92
CA LYS A 30 -4.79 -13.15 -34.88
C LYS A 30 -4.24 -12.69 -33.53
N GLN A 31 -3.05 -12.09 -33.50
CA GLN A 31 -2.44 -11.57 -32.27
C GLN A 31 -3.19 -10.34 -31.75
N ALA A 32 -3.68 -9.48 -32.64
CA ALA A 32 -4.51 -8.34 -32.29
C ALA A 32 -5.82 -8.75 -31.62
N ILE A 33 -6.46 -9.84 -32.10
CA ILE A 33 -7.66 -10.40 -31.45
C ILE A 33 -7.33 -10.95 -30.06
N ILE A 34 -6.19 -11.63 -29.89
CA ILE A 34 -5.76 -12.17 -28.58
C ILE A 34 -5.44 -11.04 -27.60
N ILE A 35 -4.72 -10.01 -28.03
CA ILE A 35 -4.39 -8.85 -27.20
C ILE A 35 -5.65 -8.06 -26.86
N GLY A 36 -6.53 -7.86 -27.84
CA GLY A 36 -7.82 -7.19 -27.63
C GLY A 36 -8.72 -7.94 -26.65
N SER A 37 -8.79 -9.27 -26.75
CA SER A 37 -9.58 -10.08 -25.82
C SER A 37 -8.99 -10.08 -24.41
N LEU A 38 -7.66 -10.06 -24.27
CA LEU A 38 -6.99 -9.93 -22.98
C LEU A 38 -7.29 -8.58 -22.31
N ILE A 39 -7.23 -7.48 -23.07
CA ILE A 39 -7.58 -6.15 -22.57
C ILE A 39 -9.05 -6.09 -22.14
N LEU A 40 -9.95 -6.65 -22.94
CA LEU A 40 -11.38 -6.73 -22.61
C LEU A 40 -11.60 -7.54 -21.32
N PHE A 41 -10.91 -8.67 -21.16
CA PHE A 41 -11.00 -9.51 -19.98
C PHE A 41 -10.54 -8.78 -18.71
N ILE A 42 -9.43 -8.03 -18.79
CA ILE A 42 -8.94 -7.20 -17.68
C ILE A 42 -9.97 -6.12 -17.32
N LEU A 43 -10.58 -5.49 -18.32
CA LEU A 43 -11.64 -4.48 -18.08
C LEU A 43 -12.85 -5.09 -17.35
N ILE A 44 -13.28 -6.28 -17.75
CA ILE A 44 -14.38 -7.01 -17.11
C ILE A 44 -14.03 -7.37 -15.66
N LEU A 45 -12.79 -7.85 -15.41
CA LEU A 45 -12.32 -8.12 -14.06
C LEU A 45 -12.29 -6.87 -13.18
N LEU A 46 -11.90 -5.72 -13.73
CA LEU A 46 -11.86 -4.46 -12.99
C LEU A 46 -13.28 -3.96 -12.64
N ILE A 47 -14.24 -4.13 -13.55
CA ILE A 47 -15.65 -3.82 -13.30
C ILE A 47 -16.23 -4.75 -12.23
N LEU A 48 -15.94 -6.07 -12.32
CA LEU A 48 -16.32 -7.03 -11.29
C LEU A 48 -15.73 -6.65 -9.94
N LEU A 49 -14.44 -6.29 -9.88
CA LEU A 49 -13.78 -5.89 -8.64
C LEU A 49 -14.44 -4.65 -8.04
N LEU A 50 -14.83 -3.66 -8.84
CA LEU A 50 -15.59 -2.49 -8.35
C LEU A 50 -16.96 -2.88 -7.78
N ILE A 51 -17.68 -3.79 -8.42
CA ILE A 51 -18.97 -4.29 -7.93
C ILE A 51 -18.81 -5.08 -6.63
N PHE A 52 -17.79 -5.93 -6.53
CA PHE A 52 -17.52 -6.74 -5.34
C PHE A 52 -16.93 -5.92 -4.19
N ALA A 53 -16.06 -4.95 -4.47
CA ALA A 53 -15.52 -4.03 -3.47
C ALA A 53 -16.57 -3.03 -2.97
N GLY A 54 -17.53 -2.65 -3.81
CA GLY A 54 -18.68 -1.82 -3.42
C GLY A 54 -19.73 -2.56 -2.59
N LYS A 55 -19.75 -3.90 -2.63
CA LYS A 55 -20.57 -4.72 -1.74
C LYS A 55 -19.91 -4.77 -0.37
N LYS A 56 -20.27 -3.83 0.50
CA LYS A 56 -20.15 -4.03 1.95
C LYS A 56 -20.79 -5.39 2.27
N PRO A 57 -20.21 -6.22 3.16
CA PRO A 57 -20.81 -7.50 3.51
C PRO A 57 -22.27 -7.24 3.83
N ALA A 58 -23.16 -7.94 3.12
CA ALA A 58 -24.58 -7.87 3.42
C ALA A 58 -24.70 -8.13 4.92
N LYS A 59 -25.10 -7.12 5.69
CA LYS A 59 -25.50 -7.34 7.07
C LYS A 59 -26.53 -8.46 6.96
N LEU A 60 -26.21 -9.61 7.56
CA LEU A 60 -27.15 -10.73 7.67
C LEU A 60 -28.50 -10.12 8.07
N PRO A 61 -29.62 -10.55 7.48
CA PRO A 61 -30.92 -10.05 7.89
C PRO A 61 -30.99 -10.25 9.40
N HIS A 62 -30.96 -9.15 10.13
CA HIS A 62 -31.26 -9.17 11.54
C HIS A 62 -32.70 -9.61 11.57
N VAL A 63 -32.91 -10.88 11.88
CA VAL A 63 -34.23 -11.39 12.24
C VAL A 63 -34.63 -10.52 13.41
N GLU A 64 -35.52 -9.56 13.18
CA GLU A 64 -36.20 -8.87 14.26
C GLU A 64 -37.06 -9.92 14.95
N THR A 65 -36.43 -10.69 15.84
CA THR A 65 -37.15 -11.39 16.88
C THR A 65 -37.83 -10.27 17.65
N LYS A 66 -39.15 -10.16 17.50
CA LYS A 66 -39.97 -9.29 18.32
C LYS A 66 -39.84 -9.82 19.75
N LEU A 67 -38.82 -9.35 20.46
CA LEU A 67 -38.55 -9.69 21.84
C LEU A 67 -39.64 -9.01 22.65
N GLU A 68 -40.66 -9.77 23.04
CA GLU A 68 -41.54 -9.34 24.10
C GLU A 68 -40.69 -9.16 25.37
N LEU A 69 -40.74 -7.94 25.90
CA LEU A 69 -39.88 -7.43 26.95
C LEU A 69 -40.29 -7.98 28.33
N THR A 70 -40.23 -9.30 28.52
CA THR A 70 -40.61 -9.96 29.78
C THR A 70 -39.43 -10.58 30.53
N GLU A 71 -38.23 -10.61 29.95
CA GLU A 71 -37.04 -11.11 30.64
C GLU A 71 -35.94 -10.04 30.71
N THR A 72 -35.49 -9.76 31.94
CA THR A 72 -34.35 -8.88 32.19
C THR A 72 -33.09 -9.58 31.71
N PRO A 73 -32.33 -9.00 30.76
CA PRO A 73 -31.14 -9.64 30.24
C PRO A 73 -30.08 -9.73 31.35
N LEU A 74 -29.76 -10.97 31.75
CA LEU A 74 -28.60 -11.25 32.59
C LEU A 74 -27.34 -11.00 31.77
N VAL A 75 -26.75 -9.81 31.93
CA VAL A 75 -25.44 -9.49 31.37
C VAL A 75 -24.41 -10.34 32.14
N PRO A 76 -23.67 -11.24 31.48
CA PRO A 76 -22.57 -11.93 32.14
C PRO A 76 -21.54 -10.89 32.57
N LYS A 77 -21.15 -10.92 33.85
CA LYS A 77 -20.11 -10.02 34.37
C LYS A 77 -18.82 -10.25 33.58
N GLY A 78 -18.50 -9.35 32.67
CA GLY A 78 -17.20 -9.31 32.02
C GLY A 78 -16.10 -9.14 33.08
N PRO A 79 -14.86 -9.55 32.79
CA PRO A 79 -13.74 -9.22 33.66
C PRO A 79 -13.71 -7.70 33.81
N GLU A 80 -13.66 -7.24 35.06
CA GLU A 80 -13.59 -5.82 35.40
C GLU A 80 -12.38 -5.22 34.68
N VAL A 81 -12.64 -4.40 33.68
CA VAL A 81 -11.59 -3.68 32.96
C VAL A 81 -10.99 -2.74 34.00
N GLN A 82 -9.79 -3.07 34.49
CA GLN A 82 -9.04 -2.15 35.34
C GLN A 82 -8.82 -0.87 34.55
N GLU A 83 -9.47 0.23 34.95
CA GLU A 83 -9.37 1.54 34.29
C GLU A 83 -7.93 2.09 34.28
N ASP A 84 -7.04 1.44 35.02
CA ASP A 84 -5.63 1.77 35.16
C ASP A 84 -4.72 1.21 34.06
N TYR A 85 -5.26 0.54 33.02
CA TYR A 85 -4.52 0.34 31.75
C TYR A 85 -4.38 1.63 30.92
N SER A 86 -4.68 2.77 31.53
CA SER A 86 -4.21 4.07 31.07
C SER A 86 -2.68 4.04 31.00
N ILE A 87 -2.15 4.08 29.77
CA ILE A 87 -0.71 4.25 29.51
C ILE A 87 -0.30 5.59 30.10
N SER A 88 0.05 5.62 31.38
CA SER A 88 0.52 6.78 32.14
C SER A 88 1.97 7.12 31.79
N ARG A 89 2.37 6.93 30.52
CA ARG A 89 3.66 7.41 30.03
C ARG A 89 3.54 8.92 29.89
N ASN A 90 3.92 9.63 30.95
CA ASN A 90 4.26 11.04 30.84
C ASN A 90 5.47 11.13 29.88
N PRO A 91 5.32 11.72 28.68
CA PRO A 91 6.42 11.77 27.72
C PRO A 91 7.54 12.64 28.31
N LYS A 92 8.65 12.00 28.70
CA LYS A 92 9.86 12.71 29.08
C LYS A 92 10.54 13.25 27.81
N ASP A 93 11.05 14.47 27.86
CA ASP A 93 11.81 15.08 26.76
C ASP A 93 13.10 14.30 26.45
N LYS A 94 13.67 13.62 27.46
CA LYS A 94 14.86 12.77 27.36
C LYS A 94 14.71 11.51 28.21
N TRP A 95 15.37 10.46 27.78
CA TRP A 95 15.51 9.21 28.53
C TRP A 95 16.44 9.42 29.71
N THR A 96 16.13 8.83 30.86
CA THR A 96 17.12 8.75 31.95
C THR A 96 18.22 7.76 31.57
N GLU A 97 19.40 7.89 32.17
CA GLU A 97 20.53 7.00 31.91
C GLU A 97 20.18 5.52 32.21
N GLU A 98 19.40 5.29 33.27
CA GLU A 98 18.89 3.96 33.65
C GLU A 98 17.91 3.38 32.62
N GLU A 99 17.05 4.23 32.03
CA GLU A 99 16.15 3.80 30.95
C GLU A 99 16.95 3.58 29.66
N ALA A 100 17.97 4.40 29.41
CA ALA A 100 18.84 4.25 28.26
C ALA A 100 19.58 2.91 28.31
N ASP A 101 20.19 2.55 29.43
CA ASP A 101 20.90 1.28 29.60
C ASP A 101 19.98 0.07 29.55
N LYS A 102 18.76 0.20 30.08
CA LYS A 102 17.75 -0.87 30.04
C LYS A 102 17.26 -1.17 28.62
N TRP A 103 17.12 -0.13 27.80
CA TRP A 103 16.44 -0.24 26.50
C TRP A 103 17.37 -0.12 25.29
N PHE A 104 18.59 0.36 25.48
CA PHE A 104 19.59 0.53 24.44
C PHE A 104 20.90 -0.13 24.84
N THR A 105 21.52 -0.82 23.88
CA THR A 105 22.87 -1.35 24.03
C THR A 105 23.85 -0.41 23.38
N ILE A 106 24.87 0.03 24.11
CA ILE A 106 25.95 0.84 23.54
C ILE A 106 26.74 -0.07 22.58
N PRO A 107 26.92 0.32 21.30
CA PRO A 107 27.63 -0.51 20.33
C PRO A 107 29.09 -0.71 20.75
N SER A 108 29.61 -1.91 20.52
CA SER A 108 31.02 -2.22 20.81
C SER A 108 31.93 -1.56 19.77
N SER A 109 33.23 -1.39 20.09
CA SER A 109 34.21 -0.86 19.14
C SER A 109 34.27 -1.68 17.85
N ASN A 110 34.10 -3.00 17.95
CA ASN A 110 34.06 -3.90 16.80
C ASN A 110 32.86 -3.61 15.88
N ASP A 111 31.71 -3.25 16.44
CA ASP A 111 30.51 -2.92 15.67
C ASP A 111 30.75 -1.65 14.85
N ILE A 112 31.37 -0.63 15.47
CA ILE A 112 31.74 0.62 14.80
C ILE A 112 32.76 0.38 13.68
N ASP A 113 33.79 -0.43 13.92
CA ASP A 113 34.80 -0.77 12.90
C ASP A 113 34.19 -1.55 11.72
N SER A 114 33.24 -2.45 12.01
CA SER A 114 32.53 -3.21 10.97
C SER A 114 31.64 -2.31 10.10
N LEU A 115 30.99 -1.31 10.71
CA LEU A 115 30.20 -0.30 10.01
C LEU A 115 31.08 0.57 9.12
N GLY A 116 32.25 0.99 9.63
CA GLY A 116 33.24 1.74 8.87
C GLY A 116 33.69 1.00 7.61
N LYS A 117 34.12 -0.26 7.75
CA LYS A 117 34.53 -1.12 6.62
C LYS A 117 33.41 -1.31 5.59
N THR A 118 32.17 -1.49 6.07
CA THR A 118 31.01 -1.66 5.18
C THR A 118 30.74 -0.37 4.41
N ASN A 119 30.82 0.78 5.07
CA ASN A 119 30.63 2.08 4.45
C ASN A 119 31.71 2.37 3.39
N ASP A 120 32.98 2.06 3.69
CA ASP A 120 34.09 2.19 2.72
C ASP A 120 33.87 1.28 1.50
N GLY A 121 33.36 0.07 1.71
CA GLY A 121 32.95 -0.85 0.64
C GLY A 121 31.89 -0.24 -0.27
N ILE A 122 30.81 0.30 0.30
CA ILE A 122 29.73 0.97 -0.46
C ILE A 122 30.28 2.17 -1.25
N ILE A 123 31.13 2.99 -0.63
CA ILE A 123 31.75 4.14 -1.32
C ILE A 123 32.60 3.66 -2.49
N SER A 124 33.39 2.60 -2.31
CA SER A 124 34.21 2.03 -3.37
C SER A 124 33.38 1.47 -4.53
N GLU A 125 32.22 0.87 -4.25
CA GLU A 125 31.28 0.40 -5.27
C GLU A 125 30.66 1.56 -6.03
N ILE A 126 30.23 2.62 -5.33
CA ILE A 126 29.67 3.83 -5.95
C ILE A 126 30.71 4.51 -6.85
N LEU A 127 31.94 4.67 -6.38
CA LEU A 127 33.01 5.31 -7.14
C LEU A 127 33.54 4.43 -8.28
N GLY A 128 33.57 3.10 -8.09
CA GLY A 128 34.00 2.15 -9.12
C GLY A 128 32.95 1.87 -10.19
N ALA A 129 31.67 2.09 -9.88
CA ALA A 129 30.56 2.02 -10.84
C ALA A 129 30.26 3.36 -11.54
N ALA A 130 30.91 4.45 -11.13
CA ALA A 130 30.87 5.71 -11.84
C ALA A 130 31.84 5.65 -13.06
N PRO A 131 31.40 6.04 -14.27
CA PRO A 131 32.20 5.97 -15.50
C PRO A 131 33.39 6.91 -15.53
#